data_AF-A0A1M7H6G4-F1
#
_entry.id   AF-A0A1M7H6G4-F1
#
_cell.length_a   1.000
_cell.length_b   1.000
_cell.length_c   1.000
_cell.angle_alpha   90.00
_cell.angle_beta   90.00
_cell.angle_gamma   90.00
#
_symmetry.space_group_name_H-M   'P 1'
#
loop_
_entity.id
_entity.type
_entity.pdbx_description
1 polymer ?
#
loop_
_entity_poly.entity_id
_entity_poly.type
_entity_poly.pdbx_seq_one_letter_code
_entity_poly.pdbx_strand_id
1 'polypeptide(L)' 'MPGDPATCSSCGSAGLEPGFIEDSGEGSRGYARWIAGPLQRGVFGGARRMGKPRWQIEAFHCPACGHLDLYARTRV' A
#
# COMPACT_ATOMS: atom_id res chain seq x y z
N MET A 1 0.52 -14.26 16.31
CA MET A 1 0.44 -14.32 14.83
C MET A 1 -0.62 -13.33 14.39
N PRO A 2 -0.31 -12.10 13.95
CA PRO A 2 -1.36 -11.15 13.61
C PRO A 2 -1.84 -11.38 12.17
N GLY A 3 -3.12 -11.76 12.03
CA GLY A 3 -3.86 -11.71 10.77
C GLY A 3 -4.19 -13.07 10.19
N ASP A 4 -5.22 -13.72 10.73
CA ASP A 4 -5.96 -14.76 10.01
C ASP A 4 -6.39 -14.24 8.62
N PRO A 5 -6.51 -15.12 7.62
CA PRO A 5 -6.82 -14.74 6.26
C PRO A 5 -8.15 -13.97 6.18
N ALA A 6 -8.00 -12.69 5.85
CA ALA A 6 -8.86 -12.00 4.90
C ALA A 6 -10.31 -11.80 5.35
N THR A 7 -10.52 -11.14 6.50
CA THR A 7 -11.82 -10.51 6.84
C THR A 7 -11.77 -9.02 6.55
N CYS A 8 -12.77 -8.50 5.85
CA CYS A 8 -12.80 -7.10 5.42
C CYS A 8 -12.96 -6.19 6.64
N SER A 9 -12.07 -5.21 6.80
CA SER A 9 -12.14 -4.28 7.94
C SER A 9 -13.41 -3.42 7.95
N SER A 10 -14.04 -3.25 6.79
CA SER A 10 -15.23 -2.42 6.60
C SER A 10 -16.54 -3.20 6.77
N CYS A 11 -16.71 -4.35 6.11
CA CYS A 11 -17.98 -5.09 6.10
C CYS A 11 -17.93 -6.45 6.80
N GLY A 12 -16.77 -6.92 7.25
CA GLY A 12 -16.62 -8.19 7.95
C GLY A 12 -16.72 -9.45 7.08
N SER A 13 -16.80 -9.33 5.74
CA SER A 13 -16.83 -10.50 4.86
C SER A 13 -15.47 -11.20 4.79
N ALA A 14 -15.47 -12.52 4.76
CA ALA A 14 -14.26 -13.32 4.53
C ALA A 14 -13.90 -13.39 3.03
N GLY A 15 -12.66 -13.75 2.73
CA GLY A 15 -12.21 -14.06 1.36
C GLY A 15 -11.75 -12.85 0.55
N LEU A 16 -11.00 -11.93 1.17
CA LEU A 16 -10.33 -10.86 0.43
C LEU A 16 -9.28 -11.43 -0.54
N GLU A 17 -9.22 -10.81 -1.71
CA GLU A 17 -8.31 -11.15 -2.78
C GLU A 17 -7.02 -10.31 -2.66
N PRO A 18 -5.84 -10.92 -2.60
CA PRO A 18 -4.58 -10.19 -2.58
C PRO A 18 -4.33 -9.53 -3.95
N GLY A 19 -3.80 -8.31 -3.91
CA GLY A 19 -3.40 -7.56 -5.10
C GLY A 19 -2.22 -6.63 -4.81
N PHE A 20 -1.82 -5.87 -5.83
CA PHE A 20 -0.81 -4.83 -5.70
C PHE A 20 -1.28 -3.58 -6.43
N ILE A 21 -0.85 -2.41 -5.93
CA ILE A 21 -1.08 -1.14 -6.61
C ILE A 21 0.12 -0.90 -7.52
N GLU A 22 -0.11 -0.79 -8.81
CA GLU A 22 0.92 -0.38 -9.77
C GLU A 22 1.12 1.13 -9.67
N ASP A 23 2.37 1.56 -9.53
CA ASP A 23 2.79 2.95 -9.74
C ASP A 23 3.45 2.99 -11.11
N SER A 24 2.84 3.68 -12.08
CA SER A 24 3.28 3.73 -13.49
C SER A 24 4.03 5.02 -13.85
N GLY A 25 4.51 5.78 -12.85
CA GLY A 25 5.35 6.95 -13.09
C GLY A 25 6.72 6.64 -13.71
N GLU A 26 7.33 7.64 -14.37
CA GLU A 26 8.67 7.52 -14.97
C GLU A 26 9.72 7.16 -13.90
N GLY A 27 10.39 6.01 -14.06
CA GLY A 27 11.33 5.44 -13.08
C GLY A 27 10.68 4.63 -11.95
N SER A 28 9.41 4.26 -12.06
CA SER A 28 8.74 3.37 -11.12
C SER A 28 9.23 1.92 -11.23
N ARG A 29 9.03 1.14 -10.16
CA ARG A 29 9.42 -0.28 -10.10
C ARG A 29 8.25 -1.23 -10.37
N GLY A 30 7.13 -0.74 -10.91
CA GLY A 30 5.91 -1.52 -11.14
C GLY A 30 5.04 -1.77 -9.89
N TYR A 31 5.33 -1.12 -8.76
CA TYR A 31 4.50 -1.19 -7.55
C TYR A 31 4.62 0.07 -6.68
N ALA A 32 3.52 0.41 -6.00
CA ALA A 32 3.42 1.51 -5.05
C ALA A 32 4.11 1.18 -3.72
N ARG A 33 4.65 2.21 -3.06
CA ARG A 33 5.36 2.09 -1.78
C ARG A 33 4.81 3.10 -0.78
N TRP A 34 4.69 2.68 0.47
CA TRP A 34 4.31 3.58 1.55
C TRP A 34 5.55 4.34 2.05
N ILE A 35 5.42 5.66 2.16
CA ILE A 35 6.44 6.55 2.69
C ILE A 35 5.81 7.31 3.87
N ALA A 36 6.40 7.18 5.05
CA ALA A 36 5.87 7.81 6.24
C ALA A 36 5.95 9.35 6.20
N GLY A 37 4.89 10.00 6.69
CA GLY A 37 4.77 11.44 6.79
C GLY A 37 4.16 12.11 5.55
N PRO A 38 3.84 13.41 5.64
CA PRO A 38 3.18 14.13 4.55
C PRO A 38 4.06 14.15 3.28
N LEU A 39 3.41 14.16 2.12
CA LEU A 39 4.06 14.33 0.82
C LEU A 39 4.76 15.69 0.78
N GLN A 40 6.08 15.70 0.95
CA GLN A 40 6.90 16.89 0.78
C GLN A 40 7.50 16.88 -0.62
N ARG A 41 7.08 17.80 -1.49
CA ARG A 41 7.66 17.98 -2.82
C ARG A 41 9.02 18.68 -2.68
N GLY A 42 10.06 18.12 -3.27
CA GLY A 42 11.35 18.78 -3.43
C GLY A 42 11.27 19.88 -4.49
N VAL A 43 12.34 20.68 -4.59
CA VAL A 43 12.45 21.82 -5.52
C VAL A 43 12.30 21.40 -7.00
N PHE A 44 12.48 20.11 -7.29
CA PHE A 44 12.31 19.49 -8.62
C PHE A 44 11.07 18.58 -8.74
N GLY A 45 10.01 18.83 -7.98
CA GLY A 45 8.70 18.16 -8.15
C GLY A 45 8.60 16.72 -7.62
N GLY A 46 9.72 16.03 -7.36
CA GLY A 46 9.72 14.70 -6.74
C GLY A 46 9.51 14.73 -5.22
N ALA A 47 8.87 13.70 -4.66
CA ALA A 47 8.77 13.55 -3.21
C ALA A 47 10.18 13.50 -2.57
N ARG A 48 10.40 14.20 -1.45
CA ARG A 48 11.60 14.09 -0.62
C ARG A 48 11.63 12.69 0.00
N ARG A 49 12.44 11.82 -0.60
CA ARG A 49 12.55 10.37 -0.30
C ARG A 49 13.76 10.01 0.58
N MET A 50 14.70 10.94 0.77
CA MET A 50 15.99 10.67 1.42
C MET A 50 15.84 10.54 2.94
N GLY A 51 16.30 9.42 3.51
CA GLY A 51 16.28 9.15 4.96
C GLY A 51 14.98 8.59 5.53
N LYS A 52 13.94 8.37 4.71
CA LYS A 52 12.66 7.82 5.19
C LYS A 52 12.61 6.30 5.05
N PRO A 53 12.14 5.55 6.07
CA PRO A 53 11.91 4.12 5.94
C PRO A 53 10.83 3.88 4.88
N ARG A 54 11.06 2.88 4.02
CA ARG A 54 10.14 2.48 2.96
C ARG A 54 9.49 1.18 3.36
N TRP A 55 8.21 1.05 3.04
CA TRP A 55 7.45 -0.16 3.29
C TRP A 55 6.77 -0.60 2.00
N GLN A 56 6.76 -1.91 1.76
CA GLN A 56 5.94 -2.50 0.70
C GLN A 56 4.47 -2.38 1.09
N ILE A 57 3.65 -1.92 0.16
CA ILE A 57 2.19 -1.90 0.35
C ILE A 57 1.65 -3.26 -0.08
N GLU A 58 0.95 -3.92 0.82
CA GLU A 58 0.15 -5.11 0.57
C GLU A 58 -1.31 -4.67 0.45
N ALA A 59 -1.99 -5.01 -0.65
CA ALA A 59 -3.38 -4.63 -0.89
C ALA A 59 -4.29 -5.86 -0.89
N PHE A 60 -5.46 -5.74 -0.30
CA PHE A 60 -6.48 -6.79 -0.26
C PHE A 60 -7.82 -6.21 -0.69
N HIS A 61 -8.37 -6.73 -1.80
CA HIS A 61 -9.66 -6.33 -2.35
C HIS A 61 -10.77 -7.20 -1.78
N CYS A 62 -11.84 -6.58 -1.30
CA CYS A 62 -13.04 -7.29 -0.87
C CYS A 62 -14.03 -7.42 -2.04
N PRO A 63 -14.31 -8.65 -2.53
CA PRO A 63 -15.26 -8.83 -3.64
C PRO A 63 -16.72 -8.54 -3.23
N ALA A 64 -17.04 -8.55 -1.94
CA ALA A 64 -18.40 -8.33 -1.45
C ALA A 64 -18.83 -6.85 -1.41
N CYS A 65 -17.90 -5.94 -1.10
CA CYS A 65 -18.21 -4.51 -0.93
C CYS A 65 -17.25 -3.57 -1.69
N GLY A 66 -16.21 -4.10 -2.34
CA GLY A 66 -15.21 -3.32 -3.06
C GLY A 66 -14.21 -2.57 -2.17
N HIS A 67 -14.23 -2.78 -0.85
CA HIS A 67 -13.28 -2.15 0.06
C HIS A 67 -11.86 -2.67 -0.17
N LEU A 68 -10.88 -1.79 -0.08
CA LEU A 68 -9.46 -2.11 -0.21
C LEU A 68 -8.76 -1.90 1.12
N ASP A 69 -8.30 -3.01 1.72
CA ASP A 69 -7.45 -2.99 2.90
C ASP A 69 -5.98 -2.88 2.47
N LEU A 70 -5.28 -1.84 2.93
CA LEU A 70 -3.87 -1.57 2.60
C LEU A 70 -3.00 -1.69 3.86
N TYR A 71 -1.94 -2.49 3.78
CA TYR A 71 -1.03 -2.73 4.90
C TYR A 71 0.42 -2.46 4.51
N ALA A 72 1.23 -2.05 5.50
CA ALA A 72 2.65 -1.75 5.34
C ALA A 72 3.48 -2.51 6.40
N ARG A 73 3.48 -3.84 6.33
CA ARG A 73 4.14 -4.70 7.35
C ARG A 73 5.60 -5.02 7.02
N THR A 74 5.97 -4.99 5.75
CA THR A 74 7.30 -5.36 5.27
C THR A 74 8.12 -4.12 4.90
N ARG A 75 9.31 -4.00 5.47
CA ARG A 75 10.26 -2.90 5.20
C ARG A 75 11.10 -3.21 3.95
N VAL A 76 11.34 -2.20 3.10
CA VAL A 76 12.12 -2.28 1.85
C VAL A 76 13.13 -1.14 1.70
#